data_AF-A0A7S7M8H8-F1
#
_entry.id   AF-A0A7S7M8H8-F1
#
_cell.length_a   1.000
_cell.length_b   1.000
_cell.length_c   1.000
_cell.angle_alpha   90.00
_cell.angle_beta   90.00
_cell.angle_gamma   90.00
#
_symmetry.space_group_name_H-M   'P 1'
#
loop_
_entity.id
_entity.type
_entity.pdbx_description
1 polymer ?
#
loop_
_entity_poly.entity_id
_entity_poly.type
_entity_poly.pdbx_seq_one_letter_code
_entity_poly.pdbx_strand_id
1 'polypeptide(L)' 'MHGTQISLDQLPMGQSGRVASLKTGGSVKRRMLDLGIVEGTPIEALYRSPSGNPVA' A
#
# COMPACT_ATOMS: atom_id res chain seq x y z
N MET A 1 2.21 12.21 15.49
CA MET A 1 2.00 12.81 14.14
C MET A 1 0.67 12.28 13.62
N HIS A 2 -0.38 13.10 13.60
CA HIS A 2 -1.70 12.67 13.10
C HIS A 2 -1.76 12.91 11.59
N GLY A 3 -1.24 11.97 10.81
CA GLY A 3 -1.48 11.90 9.37
C GLY A 3 -2.79 11.14 9.10
N THR A 4 -3.56 11.57 8.10
CA THR A 4 -4.74 10.85 7.64
C THR A 4 -4.33 9.48 7.11
N GLN A 5 -4.94 8.41 7.64
CA GLN A 5 -4.75 7.05 7.12
C GLN A 5 -5.80 6.76 6.06
N ILE A 6 -5.35 6.33 4.90
CA ILE A 6 -6.18 5.84 3.79
C ILE A 6 -5.75 4.42 3.43
N SER A 7 -6.60 3.68 2.73
CA SER A 7 -6.19 2.41 2.14
C SER A 7 -5.31 2.65 0.90
N LEU A 8 -4.46 1.68 0.56
CA LEU A 8 -3.49 1.84 -0.52
C LEU A 8 -4.15 2.12 -1.89
N ASP A 9 -5.33 1.56 -2.14
CA ASP A 9 -6.11 1.78 -3.38
C ASP A 9 -6.66 3.21 -3.51
N GLN A 10 -6.69 3.96 -2.41
CA GLN A 10 -7.11 5.36 -2.36
C GLN A 10 -5.93 6.33 -2.51
N LEU A 11 -4.68 5.85 -2.51
CA LEU A 11 -3.51 6.69 -2.74
C LEU A 11 -3.56 7.23 -4.18
N PRO A 12 -3.61 8.56 -4.38
CA PRO A 12 -3.66 9.12 -5.73
C PRO A 12 -2.38 8.81 -6.53
N MET A 13 -2.51 8.63 -7.84
CA MET A 13 -1.35 8.37 -8.72
C MET A 13 -0.33 9.52 -8.64
N GLY A 14 0.96 9.16 -8.62
CA GLY A 14 2.08 10.08 -8.45
C GLY A 14 2.25 10.61 -7.02
N GLN A 15 1.44 10.16 -6.05
CA GLN A 15 1.63 10.48 -4.64
C GLN A 15 2.30 9.36 -3.88
N SER A 16 2.99 9.75 -2.81
CA SER A 16 3.67 8.85 -1.88
C SER A 16 3.01 8.84 -0.52
N GLY A 17 3.03 7.67 0.12
CA GLY A 17 2.62 7.46 1.50
C GLY A 17 3.61 6.56 2.24
N ARG A 18 3.39 6.37 3.53
CA ARG A 18 4.09 5.36 4.32
C ARG A 18 3.09 4.34 4.81
N VAL A 19 3.47 3.07 4.78
CA VAL A 19 2.66 1.98 5.33
C VAL A 19 2.44 2.23 6.82
N ALA A 20 1.20 2.52 7.21
CA ALA A 20 0.85 2.74 8.62
C ALA A 20 0.53 1.43 9.35
N SER A 21 -0.08 0.46 8.65
CA SER A 21 -0.35 -0.88 9.19
C SER A 21 -0.72 -1.85 8.06
N LEU A 22 -0.49 -3.14 8.29
CA LEU A 22 -1.01 -4.22 7.44
C LEU A 22 -2.23 -4.85 8.12
N LYS A 23 -3.43 -4.58 7.58
CA LYS A 23 -4.70 -5.14 8.09
C LYS A 23 -5.06 -6.50 7.47
N THR A 24 -4.20 -7.04 6.60
CA THR A 24 -4.40 -8.34 5.94
C THR A 24 -3.83 -9.49 6.79
N GLY A 25 -4.43 -10.68 6.65
CA GLY A 25 -3.97 -11.91 7.31
C GLY A 25 -3.45 -12.95 6.32
N GLY A 26 -3.09 -14.12 6.83
CA GLY A 26 -2.83 -15.32 6.02
C GLY A 26 -1.71 -15.15 4.98
N SER A 27 -1.97 -15.65 3.77
CA SER A 27 -1.02 -15.62 2.63
C SER A 27 -0.73 -14.20 2.15
N VAL A 28 -1.71 -13.29 2.20
CA VAL A 28 -1.52 -11.90 1.76
C VAL A 28 -0.54 -11.17 2.67
N LYS A 29 -0.67 -11.32 3.99
CA LYS A 29 0.29 -10.74 4.94
C LYS A 29 1.71 -11.27 4.70
N ARG A 30 1.85 -12.59 4.53
CA ARG A 30 3.16 -13.21 4.20
C ARG A 30 3.74 -12.63 2.91
N ARG A 31 2.95 -12.51 1.84
CA ARG A 31 3.42 -11.93 0.59
C ARG A 31 3.89 -10.48 0.75
N MET A 32 3.19 -9.66 1.53
CA MET A 32 3.64 -8.30 1.83
C MET A 32 5.00 -8.31 2.55
N LEU A 33 5.18 -9.18 3.55
CA LEU A 33 6.45 -9.33 4.27
C LEU A 33 7.58 -9.85 3.37
N ASP A 34 7.31 -10.82 2.51
CA ASP A 34 8.28 -11.37 1.54
C ASP A 34 8.75 -10.31 0.54
N LEU A 35 7.90 -9.33 0.23
CA LEU A 35 8.20 -8.16 -0.61
C LEU A 35 8.89 -7.02 0.16
N GLY A 36 9.11 -7.17 1.48
CA GLY A 36 9.68 -6.13 2.34
C GLY A 36 8.70 -5.02 2.70
N ILE A 37 7.40 -5.19 2.46
CA ILE A 37 6.37 -4.22 2.80
C ILE A 37 6.03 -4.38 4.28
N VAL A 38 6.55 -3.48 5.11
CA VAL A 38 6.33 -3.41 6.56
C VAL A 38 5.92 -1.99 6.98
N GLU A 39 5.54 -1.80 8.24
CA GLU A 39 5.26 -0.46 8.77
C GLU A 39 6.43 0.51 8.53
N GLY A 40 6.11 1.72 8.09
CA GLY A 40 7.08 2.76 7.74
C GLY A 40 7.65 2.67 6.32
N THR A 41 7.41 1.57 5.60
CA THR A 41 7.86 1.42 4.20
C THR A 41 7.24 2.52 3.34
N PRO A 42 8.04 3.32 2.60
CA PRO A 42 7.52 4.30 1.66
C PRO A 42 6.94 3.59 0.44
N ILE A 43 5.78 4.05 -0.03
CA ILE A 43 5.11 3.54 -1.23
C ILE A 43 4.73 4.73 -2.09
N GLU A 44 5.00 4.66 -3.39
CA GLU A 44 4.56 5.63 -4.39
C GLU A 44 3.61 4.95 -5.36
N ALA A 45 2.48 5.60 -5.65
CA ALA A 45 1.47 5.07 -6.55
C ALA A 45 1.83 5.35 -8.01
N LEU A 46 2.44 4.38 -8.70
CA LEU A 46 2.97 4.57 -10.05
C LEU A 46 1.95 4.20 -11.12
N TYR A 47 1.22 3.11 -10.91
CA TYR A 47 0.37 2.51 -11.92
C TYR A 47 -0.98 2.06 -11.35
N ARG A 48 -2.01 2.23 -12.17
CA ARG A 48 -3.33 1.64 -11.95
C ARG A 48 -3.68 0.80 -13.17
N SER A 49 -4.00 -0.47 -12.96
CA SER A 49 -4.54 -1.30 -14.04
C SER A 49 -5.78 -0.65 -14.66
N PRO A 50 -5.96 -0.69 -16.00
CA PRO A 50 -7.18 -0.21 -16.66
C PRO A 50 -8.46 -0.90 -16.16
N SER A 51 -8.35 -2.14 -15.67
CA SER A 51 -9.45 -2.89 -15.03
C SER A 51 -9.69 -2.51 -13.57
N GLY A 52 -8.90 -1.60 -13.00
CA GLY A 52 -8.97 -1.16 -11.61
C GLY A 52 -8.25 -2.05 -10.60
N ASN A 53 -7.65 -3.18 -11.02
CA ASN A 53 -6.89 -4.09 -10.14
C ASN A 53 -5.75 -4.80 -10.91
N PRO A 54 -4.52 -4.86 -10.37
CA PRO A 54 -4.04 -4.21 -9.15
C PRO A 54 -3.81 -2.69 -9.32
N VAL A 55 -3.84 -2.00 -8.19
CA VAL A 55 -3.42 -0.60 -8.03
C VAL A 55 -2.11 -0.65 -7.24
N ALA A 56 -1.04 -0.06 -7.76
CA ALA A 56 0.27 -0.07 -7.11
C ALA A 56 1.05 1.21 -7.39
#